data_AF-A0AAE1ZBI8-F1
#
_entry.id   AF-A0AAE1ZBI8-F1
#
_cell.length_a   1.000
_cell.length_b   1.000
_cell.length_c   1.000
_cell.angle_alpha   90.00
_cell.angle_beta   90.00
_cell.angle_gamma   90.00
#
_symmetry.space_group_name_H-M   'P 1'
#
loop_
_entity.id
_entity.type
_entity.pdbx_description
1 polymer ?
#
loop_
_entity_poly.entity_id
_entity_poly.type
_entity_poly.pdbx_seq_one_letter_code
_entity_poly.pdbx_strand_id
1 'polypeptide(L)'
;MWEEISRNLCKKVSDTFLWEHLHIFCGGSPHPSGSKENYGIADFVGKCWEEWGWPIVDRQEFYVTLPFGPPENGPWNEVVLTNFDCTEVIHRAENSVTIPSTLENSQPVNVGNLINHQLPVYQAYSCSGEAFGNFIFVNYARRKDLLLFDKLQGRQEGEPSLICDRSFIVIARLGNGTRQSKLKNLLKHCSCGQNNTPLPDHHPGALVLYPDPHDFAVDDIVYPDGKGLPGDAPVFGHMNMKYSGGGDSTCIGFPSLPHIYRTDTLVQGDALTQIPVQPVGYNDAKVFLSYLNGPTVPDDWGACLSTHVGPSSNTFLRVIVRNEVSKNPVRLCNIIGVMPGENTSTSTESDHYVIMGNHHDAWVQGACDPGSGMIILQQIAQILGEAYCNGFRPRRTIILCSWDGEEFSVLGSTHFVHKSEYELLSRSVVYINSDCPIKGHKKFSARTDNLLVDSLLKVAKLVPVDPPINMQSFYDEWLNSQNDGLYEPVVIVESRHLVADQIIYLLPTA
;
A
#
# COMPACT_ATOMS: atom_id res chain seq x y z
N MET A 1 37.02 2.25 -11.65
CA MET A 1 37.05 2.62 -10.21
C MET A 1 35.72 2.32 -9.54
N TRP A 2 34.61 3.03 -9.84
CA TRP A 2 33.33 2.76 -9.17
C TRP A 2 32.75 1.37 -9.46
N GLU A 3 32.88 0.86 -10.69
CA GLU A 3 32.35 -0.46 -11.07
C GLU A 3 32.98 -1.61 -10.26
N GLU A 4 34.27 -1.48 -9.92
CA GLU A 4 35.00 -2.44 -9.09
C GLU A 4 34.51 -2.38 -7.63
N ILE A 5 34.35 -1.16 -7.09
CA ILE A 5 33.78 -0.94 -5.76
C ILE A 5 32.38 -1.57 -5.70
N SER A 6 31.51 -1.26 -6.66
CA SER A 6 30.16 -1.83 -6.75
C SER A 6 30.18 -3.36 -6.80
N ARG A 7 31.00 -3.97 -7.65
CA ARG A 7 31.12 -5.44 -7.72
C ARG A 7 31.61 -6.04 -6.39
N ASN A 8 32.53 -5.38 -5.70
CA ASN A 8 33.03 -5.85 -4.41
C ASN A 8 31.97 -5.74 -3.30
N LEU A 9 31.15 -4.69 -3.32
CA LEU A 9 30.03 -4.54 -2.39
C LEU A 9 28.93 -5.58 -2.68
N CYS A 10 28.58 -5.83 -3.94
CA CYS A 10 27.57 -6.82 -4.31
C CYS A 10 27.93 -8.25 -3.87
N LYS A 11 29.22 -8.61 -3.82
CA LYS A 11 29.68 -9.93 -3.32
C LYS A 11 29.39 -10.16 -1.83
N LYS A 12 29.06 -9.10 -1.07
CA LYS A 12 28.74 -9.19 0.36
C LYS A 12 27.27 -9.47 0.64
N VAL A 13 26.40 -9.49 -0.36
CA VAL A 13 24.99 -9.83 -0.18
C VAL A 13 24.88 -11.27 0.33
N SER A 14 24.10 -11.50 1.39
CA SER A 14 23.97 -12.80 2.04
C SER A 14 22.52 -13.25 2.08
N ASP A 15 22.26 -14.44 1.53
CA ASP A 15 20.96 -15.12 1.61
C ASP A 15 20.52 -15.37 3.07
N THR A 16 21.48 -15.76 3.91
CA THR A 16 21.27 -16.02 5.33
C THR A 16 20.85 -14.75 6.06
N PHE A 17 21.55 -13.63 5.81
CA PHE A 17 21.18 -12.32 6.38
C PHE A 17 19.76 -11.92 5.99
N LEU A 18 19.43 -12.02 4.70
CA LEU A 18 18.11 -11.67 4.17
C LEU A 18 17.01 -12.53 4.80
N TRP A 19 17.24 -13.83 4.92
CA TRP A 19 16.28 -14.77 5.51
C TRP A 19 16.07 -14.52 7.01
N GLU A 20 17.14 -14.30 7.77
CA GLU A 20 17.08 -13.99 9.21
C GLU A 20 16.36 -12.66 9.46
N HIS A 21 16.68 -11.60 8.72
CA HIS A 21 16.02 -10.30 8.88
C HIS A 21 14.54 -10.36 8.46
N LEU A 22 14.19 -11.18 7.47
CA LEU A 22 12.78 -11.39 7.11
C LEU A 22 11.99 -12.00 8.28
N HIS A 23 12.59 -12.96 9.00
CA HIS A 23 11.98 -13.55 10.20
C HIS A 23 11.87 -12.54 11.34
N ILE A 24 12.83 -11.64 11.50
CA ILE A 24 12.77 -10.57 12.51
C ILE A 24 11.61 -9.62 12.22
N PHE A 25 11.48 -9.15 10.97
CA PHE A 25 10.43 -8.20 10.62
C PHE A 25 9.04 -8.84 10.54
N CYS A 26 8.95 -10.08 10.05
CA CYS A 26 7.66 -10.65 9.62
C CYS A 26 7.30 -11.97 10.30
N GLY A 27 8.21 -12.56 11.09
CA GLY A 27 7.94 -13.77 11.87
C GLY A 27 7.30 -13.49 13.23
N GLY A 28 7.21 -12.22 13.63
CA GLY A 28 6.64 -11.78 14.90
C GLY A 28 5.15 -11.46 14.85
N SER A 29 4.72 -10.64 15.82
CA SER A 29 3.36 -10.09 15.88
C SER A 29 3.13 -9.06 14.76
N PRO A 30 1.87 -8.81 14.38
CA PRO A 30 1.50 -7.72 13.49
C PRO A 30 2.10 -6.38 13.93
N HIS A 31 2.51 -5.56 12.97
CA HIS A 31 3.19 -4.29 13.23
C HIS A 31 2.60 -3.11 12.46
N PRO A 32 1.29 -2.82 12.63
CA PRO A 32 0.70 -1.63 12.03
C PRO A 32 1.25 -0.35 12.66
N SER A 33 1.26 0.72 11.86
CA SER A 33 1.64 2.05 12.32
C SER A 33 0.98 2.44 13.64
N GLY A 34 1.78 2.99 14.55
CA GLY A 34 1.33 3.36 15.89
C GLY A 34 1.25 2.22 16.91
N SER A 35 1.53 0.96 16.51
CA SER A 35 1.67 -0.15 17.46
C SER A 35 3.02 -0.15 18.17
N LYS A 36 3.11 -0.90 19.27
CA LYS A 36 4.36 -1.09 20.01
C LYS A 36 5.37 -1.90 19.19
N GLU A 37 4.87 -2.88 18.45
CA GLU A 37 5.64 -3.79 17.60
C GLU A 37 6.32 -3.03 16.48
N ASN A 38 5.58 -2.15 15.78
CA ASN A 38 6.13 -1.31 14.73
C ASN A 38 7.22 -0.36 15.24
N TYR A 39 6.96 0.27 16.39
CA TYR A 39 7.96 1.10 17.05
C TYR A 39 9.21 0.31 17.49
N GLY A 40 9.03 -0.96 17.88
CA GLY A 40 10.11 -1.90 18.16
C GLY A 40 10.95 -2.24 16.93
N ILE A 41 10.33 -2.33 15.74
CA ILE A 41 11.03 -2.48 14.47
C ILE A 41 11.90 -1.24 14.19
N ALA A 42 11.37 -0.03 14.36
CA ALA A 42 12.16 1.20 14.20
C ALA A 42 13.37 1.24 15.15
N ASP A 43 13.18 0.86 16.43
CA ASP A 43 14.28 0.79 17.41
C ASP A 43 15.32 -0.27 17.02
N PHE A 44 14.92 -1.40 16.45
CA PHE A 44 15.82 -2.43 15.94
C PHE A 44 16.65 -1.90 14.77
N VAL A 45 16.00 -1.28 13.78
CA VAL A 45 16.67 -0.70 12.60
C VAL A 45 17.72 0.33 13.01
N GLY A 46 17.34 1.27 13.89
CA GLY A 46 18.26 2.30 14.39
C GLY A 46 19.50 1.72 15.06
N LYS A 47 19.31 0.77 15.98
CA LYS A 47 20.43 0.10 16.68
C LYS A 47 21.35 -0.64 15.71
N CYS A 48 20.80 -1.38 14.75
CA CYS A 48 21.60 -2.07 13.75
C CYS A 48 22.47 -1.09 12.95
N TRP A 49 21.93 0.05 12.54
CA TRP A 49 22.70 1.03 11.78
C TRP A 49 23.84 1.64 12.60
N GLU A 50 23.61 1.94 13.87
CA GLU A 50 24.65 2.38 14.81
C GLU A 50 25.75 1.32 14.96
N GLU A 51 25.37 0.05 15.17
CA GLU A 51 26.29 -1.07 15.34
C GLU A 51 27.11 -1.36 14.07
N TRP A 52 26.52 -1.18 12.88
CA TRP A 52 27.21 -1.35 11.60
C TRP A 52 28.07 -0.15 11.22
N GLY A 53 28.12 0.89 12.06
CA GLY A 53 29.03 2.02 11.90
C GLY A 53 28.52 3.12 10.97
N TRP A 54 27.20 3.29 10.87
CA TRP A 54 26.64 4.49 10.24
C TRP A 54 27.08 5.75 11.00
N PRO A 55 27.62 6.77 10.31
CA PRO A 55 28.16 7.96 10.98
C PRO A 55 27.11 8.76 11.76
N ILE A 56 25.89 8.79 11.24
CA ILE A 56 24.76 9.50 11.83
C ILE A 56 23.54 8.59 11.66
N VAL A 57 22.86 8.33 12.78
CA VAL A 57 21.55 7.69 12.81
C VAL A 57 20.62 8.64 13.56
N ASP A 58 19.68 9.24 12.84
CA ASP A 58 18.72 10.19 13.37
C ASP A 58 17.34 9.53 13.51
N ARG A 59 16.77 9.65 14.69
CA ARG A 59 15.47 9.09 15.06
C ARG A 59 14.44 10.21 15.00
N GLN A 60 13.57 10.18 14.00
CA GLN A 60 12.61 11.25 13.75
C GLN A 60 11.21 10.84 14.19
N GLU A 61 10.85 11.26 15.41
CA GLU A 61 9.49 11.11 15.93
C GLU A 61 8.56 12.19 15.36
N PHE A 62 7.37 11.77 14.97
CA PHE A 62 6.28 12.64 14.51
C PHE A 62 4.93 12.12 15.02
N TYR A 63 3.91 12.98 15.00
CA TYR A 63 2.64 12.70 15.68
C TYR A 63 1.45 12.96 14.77
N VAL A 64 0.68 11.90 14.51
CA VAL A 64 -0.42 11.90 13.53
C VAL A 64 -1.71 11.38 14.17
N THR A 65 -2.83 11.99 13.80
CA THR A 65 -4.16 11.44 14.12
C THR A 65 -4.44 10.24 13.22
N LEU A 66 -4.24 9.03 13.74
CA LEU A 66 -4.44 7.78 13.01
C LEU A 66 -5.93 7.36 12.96
N PRO A 67 -6.43 6.91 11.79
CA PRO A 67 -7.73 6.28 11.64
C PRO A 67 -7.60 4.75 11.80
N PHE A 68 -7.90 4.27 13.00
CA PHE A 68 -7.86 2.87 13.37
C PHE A 68 -9.11 2.10 12.90
N GLY A 69 -9.00 0.77 12.97
CA GLY A 69 -10.13 -0.13 12.82
C GLY A 69 -11.04 -0.12 14.05
N PRO A 70 -12.02 -1.03 14.12
CA PRO A 70 -12.77 -1.25 15.35
C PRO A 70 -11.82 -1.79 16.44
N PRO A 71 -12.18 -1.62 17.73
CA PRO A 71 -11.34 -2.08 18.83
C PRO A 71 -11.19 -3.61 18.80
N GLU A 72 -10.04 -4.12 19.24
CA GLU A 72 -9.72 -5.56 19.21
C GLU A 72 -10.74 -6.42 19.96
N ASN A 73 -11.33 -5.92 21.05
CA ASN A 73 -12.36 -6.61 21.82
C ASN A 73 -13.79 -6.46 21.26
N GLY A 74 -13.94 -5.76 20.13
CA GLY A 74 -15.20 -5.55 19.43
C GLY A 74 -16.13 -4.52 20.09
N PRO A 75 -17.32 -4.31 19.50
CA PRO A 75 -17.85 -4.99 18.31
C PRO A 75 -17.12 -4.60 17.01
N TRP A 76 -16.85 -5.58 16.15
CA TRP A 76 -16.16 -5.37 14.88
C TRP A 76 -17.09 -4.91 13.75
N ASN A 77 -16.53 -4.59 12.60
CA ASN A 77 -17.30 -4.27 11.40
C ASN A 77 -18.10 -5.49 10.92
N GLU A 78 -19.23 -5.27 10.26
CA GLU A 78 -20.13 -6.34 9.81
C GLU A 78 -20.61 -6.08 8.39
N VAL A 79 -20.65 -7.15 7.58
CA VAL A 79 -21.42 -7.20 6.33
C VAL A 79 -22.29 -8.44 6.39
N VAL A 80 -23.61 -8.24 6.45
CA VAL A 80 -24.59 -9.30 6.69
C VAL A 80 -25.62 -9.30 5.57
N LEU A 81 -25.82 -10.44 4.95
CA LEU A 81 -26.93 -10.68 4.03
C LEU A 81 -28.14 -11.14 4.82
N THR A 82 -29.27 -10.48 4.62
CA THR A 82 -30.56 -10.81 5.24
C THR A 82 -31.64 -11.01 4.21
N ASN A 83 -32.75 -11.59 4.62
CA ASN A 83 -34.01 -11.48 3.88
C ASN A 83 -34.49 -10.01 3.83
N PHE A 84 -35.48 -9.73 2.98
CA PHE A 84 -35.96 -8.36 2.71
C PHE A 84 -36.56 -7.63 3.93
N ASP A 85 -37.01 -8.35 4.97
CA ASP A 85 -37.61 -7.79 6.17
C ASP A 85 -36.64 -7.74 7.38
N CYS A 86 -35.35 -8.04 7.15
CA CYS A 86 -34.27 -8.05 8.15
C CYS A 86 -34.41 -9.09 9.27
N THR A 87 -35.39 -9.98 9.21
CA THR A 87 -35.68 -10.89 10.34
C THR A 87 -34.76 -12.10 10.36
N GLU A 88 -34.24 -12.52 9.20
CA GLU A 88 -33.41 -13.70 9.05
C GLU A 88 -32.03 -13.32 8.48
N VAL A 89 -30.98 -13.80 9.15
CA VAL A 89 -29.61 -13.70 8.66
C VAL A 89 -29.33 -14.90 7.76
N ILE A 90 -29.06 -14.62 6.48
CA ILE A 90 -28.76 -15.63 5.46
C ILE A 90 -27.26 -15.94 5.46
N HIS A 91 -26.42 -14.90 5.50
CA HIS A 91 -24.96 -15.03 5.50
C HIS A 91 -24.31 -13.88 6.25
N ARG A 92 -23.19 -14.15 6.91
CA ARG A 92 -22.36 -13.15 7.58
C ARG A 92 -20.94 -13.29 7.03
N ALA A 93 -20.42 -12.19 6.47
CA ALA A 93 -19.04 -12.18 6.01
C ALA A 93 -18.06 -12.36 7.17
N GLU A 94 -16.92 -12.98 6.87
CA GLU A 94 -15.78 -13.00 7.78
C GLU A 94 -15.29 -11.55 7.97
N ASN A 95 -15.16 -11.13 9.21
CA ASN A 95 -14.78 -9.76 9.57
C ASN A 95 -13.45 -9.69 10.31
N SER A 96 -12.74 -10.81 10.38
CA SER A 96 -11.42 -10.92 10.98
C SER A 96 -10.46 -11.74 10.11
N VAL A 97 -9.16 -11.53 10.28
CA VAL A 97 -8.14 -12.46 9.78
C VAL A 97 -7.48 -13.14 10.96
N THR A 98 -7.26 -14.45 10.82
CA THR A 98 -6.53 -15.22 11.82
C THR A 98 -5.05 -15.14 11.55
N ILE A 99 -4.30 -14.72 12.56
CA ILE A 99 -2.86 -14.61 12.51
C ILE A 99 -2.24 -15.65 13.45
N PRO A 100 -1.30 -16.45 12.95
CA PRO A 100 -0.56 -17.36 13.81
C PRO A 100 0.32 -16.55 14.76
N SER A 101 0.06 -16.58 16.08
CA SER A 101 0.97 -15.95 17.05
C SER A 101 2.19 -16.85 17.22
N THR A 102 3.40 -16.31 17.06
CA THR A 102 4.60 -17.03 17.50
C THR A 102 4.62 -17.14 19.03
N LEU A 103 4.85 -18.37 19.51
CA LEU A 103 5.12 -18.69 20.91
C LEU A 103 6.33 -17.89 21.42
N GLU A 104 6.32 -17.57 22.71
CA GLU A 104 7.51 -17.18 23.45
C GLU A 104 8.62 -18.21 23.21
N ASN A 105 9.75 -17.75 22.64
CA ASN A 105 11.00 -18.46 22.34
C ASN A 105 11.16 -18.95 20.88
N SER A 106 12.17 -18.35 20.26
CA SER A 106 12.80 -18.62 18.96
C SER A 106 13.12 -20.11 18.72
N GLN A 107 12.12 -20.90 18.32
CA GLN A 107 12.23 -22.22 17.72
C GLN A 107 11.47 -22.23 16.38
N PRO A 108 11.91 -23.01 15.38
CA PRO A 108 11.22 -23.10 14.10
C PRO A 108 9.77 -23.56 14.29
N VAL A 109 8.86 -22.87 13.62
CA VAL A 109 7.41 -22.96 13.80
C VAL A 109 6.92 -24.38 13.48
N ASN A 110 6.43 -25.09 14.50
CA ASN A 110 5.63 -26.30 14.34
C ASN A 110 4.15 -25.86 14.32
N VAL A 111 3.50 -25.99 13.16
CA VAL A 111 2.18 -25.41 12.82
C VAL A 111 1.04 -25.82 13.78
N GLY A 112 1.26 -26.81 14.65
CA GLY A 112 0.24 -27.35 15.56
C GLY A 112 -0.02 -26.61 16.87
N ASN A 113 0.83 -25.66 17.31
CA ASN A 113 0.75 -25.06 18.66
C ASN A 113 0.73 -23.51 18.69
N LEU A 114 0.12 -22.88 17.69
CA LEU A 114 0.03 -21.41 17.62
C LEU A 114 -1.22 -20.92 18.39
N ILE A 115 -1.07 -19.90 19.24
CA ILE A 115 -2.24 -19.16 19.75
C ILE A 115 -2.73 -18.30 18.58
N ASN A 116 -3.99 -18.43 18.20
CA ASN A 116 -4.54 -17.66 17.09
C ASN A 116 -4.99 -16.29 17.60
N HIS A 117 -4.41 -15.22 17.06
CA HIS A 117 -4.89 -13.86 17.29
C HIS A 117 -5.76 -13.44 16.11
N GLN A 118 -6.96 -12.93 16.39
CA GLN A 118 -7.87 -12.42 15.36
C GLN A 118 -7.72 -10.92 15.25
N LEU A 119 -7.41 -10.42 14.06
CA LEU A 119 -7.42 -8.98 13.78
C LEU A 119 -8.68 -8.60 13.01
N PRO A 120 -9.42 -7.57 13.46
CA PRO A 120 -10.58 -7.10 12.72
C PRO A 120 -10.16 -6.44 11.41
N VAL A 121 -10.92 -6.72 10.35
CA VAL A 121 -10.61 -6.20 9.02
C VAL A 121 -11.37 -4.91 8.78
N TYR A 122 -10.67 -3.92 8.22
CA TYR A 122 -11.22 -2.60 7.95
C TYR A 122 -10.53 -1.91 6.77
N GLN A 123 -11.14 -0.83 6.28
CA GLN A 123 -10.42 0.19 5.52
C GLN A 123 -10.14 1.38 6.44
N ALA A 124 -8.88 1.74 6.65
CA ALA A 124 -8.52 2.98 7.34
C ALA A 124 -9.10 4.18 6.61
N TYR A 125 -9.46 5.24 7.34
CA TYR A 125 -10.23 6.40 6.86
C TYR A 125 -11.68 6.12 6.43
N SER A 126 -12.16 4.88 6.47
CA SER A 126 -13.59 4.62 6.28
C SER A 126 -14.39 5.18 7.46
N CYS A 127 -15.41 5.99 7.18
CA CYS A 127 -16.26 6.57 8.21
C CYS A 127 -17.12 5.48 8.87
N SER A 128 -17.34 5.62 10.18
CA SER A 128 -18.29 4.80 10.91
C SER A 128 -19.72 5.13 10.53
N GLY A 129 -20.57 4.11 10.50
CA GLY A 129 -21.97 4.25 10.11
C GLY A 129 -22.61 2.91 9.77
N GLU A 130 -23.92 2.94 9.59
CA GLU A 130 -24.73 1.80 9.19
C GLU A 130 -25.46 2.11 7.90
N ALA A 131 -25.47 1.14 6.99
CA ALA A 131 -26.25 1.17 5.78
C ALA A 131 -26.98 -0.16 5.59
N PHE A 132 -28.18 -0.08 5.07
CA PHE A 132 -29.02 -1.24 4.85
C PHE A 132 -29.87 -1.06 3.61
N GLY A 133 -29.95 -2.10 2.77
CA GLY A 133 -30.87 -2.13 1.65
C GLY A 133 -30.44 -3.03 0.49
N ASN A 134 -31.03 -2.78 -0.68
CA ASN A 134 -30.69 -3.52 -1.90
C ASN A 134 -29.22 -3.32 -2.25
N PHE A 135 -28.65 -4.23 -3.04
CA PHE A 135 -27.27 -4.07 -3.48
C PHE A 135 -27.12 -4.30 -4.98
N ILE A 136 -26.08 -3.68 -5.53
CA ILE A 136 -25.75 -3.66 -6.96
C ILE A 136 -24.26 -3.90 -7.16
N PHE A 137 -23.89 -4.42 -8.32
CA PHE A 137 -22.51 -4.68 -8.71
C PHE A 137 -22.09 -3.77 -9.86
N VAL A 138 -20.95 -3.07 -9.68
CA VAL A 138 -20.46 -2.03 -10.60
C VAL A 138 -19.05 -2.29 -11.13
N ASN A 139 -18.65 -3.57 -11.21
CA ASN A 139 -17.32 -3.99 -11.63
C ASN A 139 -16.22 -3.32 -10.80
N TYR A 140 -15.29 -2.59 -11.43
CA TYR A 140 -14.21 -1.88 -10.74
C TYR A 140 -14.55 -0.46 -10.31
N ALA A 141 -15.80 -0.02 -10.50
CA ALA A 141 -16.26 1.35 -10.25
C ALA A 141 -15.44 2.42 -11.00
N ARG A 142 -14.93 2.12 -12.19
CA ARG A 142 -14.33 3.14 -13.08
C ARG A 142 -15.45 3.92 -13.74
N ARG A 143 -15.18 5.15 -14.16
CA ARG A 143 -16.16 5.98 -14.89
C ARG A 143 -16.87 5.21 -16.03
N LYS A 144 -16.13 4.43 -16.82
CA LYS A 144 -16.71 3.61 -17.90
C LYS A 144 -17.63 2.50 -17.41
N ASP A 145 -17.32 1.91 -16.25
CA ASP A 145 -18.13 0.84 -15.66
C ASP A 145 -19.46 1.43 -15.16
N LEU A 146 -19.44 2.59 -14.50
CA LEU A 146 -20.64 3.26 -13.98
C LEU A 146 -21.59 3.71 -15.11
N LEU A 147 -21.04 4.25 -16.21
CA LEU A 147 -21.84 4.62 -17.39
C LEU A 147 -22.46 3.40 -18.07
N LEU A 148 -21.74 2.28 -18.12
CA LEU A 148 -22.26 1.04 -18.69
C LEU A 148 -23.35 0.44 -17.78
N PHE A 149 -23.15 0.48 -16.46
CA PHE A 149 -24.16 0.08 -15.48
C PHE A 149 -25.49 0.82 -15.71
N ASP A 150 -25.46 2.15 -15.80
CA ASP A 150 -26.65 2.96 -16.07
C ASP A 150 -27.36 2.57 -17.37
N LYS A 151 -26.59 2.35 -18.43
CA LYS A 151 -27.12 1.93 -19.73
C LYS A 151 -27.83 0.58 -19.62
N LEU A 152 -27.26 -0.37 -18.87
CA LEU A 152 -27.87 -1.69 -18.64
C LEU A 152 -29.16 -1.59 -17.82
N GLN A 153 -29.22 -0.66 -16.86
CA GLN A 153 -30.44 -0.38 -16.08
C GLN A 153 -31.51 0.36 -16.89
N GLY A 154 -31.25 0.73 -18.15
CA GLY A 154 -32.19 1.47 -18.97
C GLY A 154 -32.44 2.91 -18.51
N ARG A 155 -31.50 3.48 -17.73
CA ARG A 155 -31.59 4.86 -17.20
C ARG A 155 -31.81 5.85 -18.34
N GLN A 156 -32.84 6.68 -18.22
CA GLN A 156 -33.11 7.75 -19.19
C GLN A 156 -32.30 9.01 -18.85
N GLU A 157 -32.09 9.85 -19.86
CA GLU A 157 -31.42 11.13 -19.67
C GLU A 157 -32.23 12.01 -18.71
N GLY A 158 -31.55 12.55 -17.69
CA GLY A 158 -32.18 13.38 -16.64
C GLY A 158 -32.66 12.61 -15.41
N GLU A 159 -32.77 11.28 -15.45
CA GLU A 159 -33.07 10.47 -14.27
C GLU A 159 -31.80 10.25 -13.42
N PRO A 160 -31.89 10.17 -12.09
CA PRO A 160 -30.75 9.79 -11.26
C PRO A 160 -30.38 8.32 -11.47
N SER A 161 -29.10 7.97 -11.29
CA SER A 161 -28.68 6.56 -11.27
C SER A 161 -29.17 5.87 -10.00
N LEU A 162 -29.44 4.55 -10.07
CA LEU A 162 -29.67 3.72 -8.88
C LEU A 162 -28.50 3.79 -7.89
N ILE A 163 -27.28 4.05 -8.39
CA ILE A 163 -26.09 4.24 -7.54
C ILE A 163 -26.27 5.43 -6.58
N CYS A 164 -27.10 6.40 -6.94
CA CYS A 164 -27.26 7.65 -6.19
C CYS A 164 -28.37 7.61 -5.13
N ASP A 165 -28.98 6.44 -4.95
CA ASP A 165 -29.96 6.19 -3.92
C ASP A 165 -29.29 5.54 -2.70
N ARG A 166 -29.46 6.17 -1.53
CA ARG A 166 -28.86 5.75 -0.27
C ARG A 166 -29.34 4.38 0.22
N SER A 167 -30.49 3.91 -0.28
CA SER A 167 -31.00 2.56 -0.01
C SER A 167 -30.23 1.47 -0.75
N PHE A 168 -29.27 1.83 -1.62
CA PHE A 168 -28.42 0.88 -2.33
C PHE A 168 -27.02 0.78 -1.73
N ILE A 169 -26.55 -0.45 -1.60
CA ILE A 169 -25.17 -0.79 -1.27
C ILE A 169 -24.45 -1.20 -2.56
N VAL A 170 -23.29 -0.61 -2.80
CA VAL A 170 -22.50 -0.89 -4.01
C VAL A 170 -21.45 -1.93 -3.68
N ILE A 171 -21.36 -2.98 -4.50
CA ILE A 171 -20.28 -3.97 -4.47
C ILE A 171 -19.35 -3.71 -5.66
N ALA A 172 -18.05 -3.58 -5.39
CA ALA A 172 -17.03 -3.39 -6.41
C ALA A 172 -15.80 -4.26 -6.20
N ARG A 173 -15.19 -4.69 -7.31
CA ARG A 173 -13.92 -5.39 -7.35
C ARG A 173 -12.78 -4.47 -6.91
N LEU A 174 -11.81 -5.03 -6.20
CA LEU A 174 -10.68 -4.28 -5.67
C LEU A 174 -9.69 -3.81 -6.75
N GLY A 175 -9.44 -4.60 -7.80
CA GLY A 175 -8.41 -4.33 -8.81
C GLY A 175 -8.65 -3.09 -9.70
N ASN A 176 -7.75 -2.84 -10.66
CA ASN A 176 -7.92 -1.86 -11.74
C ASN A 176 -8.28 -0.41 -11.29
N GLY A 177 -7.61 0.09 -10.26
CA GLY A 177 -7.73 1.46 -9.74
C GLY A 177 -7.47 1.51 -8.24
N THR A 178 -7.27 2.70 -7.67
CA THR A 178 -7.13 2.86 -6.21
C THR A 178 -8.50 2.79 -5.53
N ARG A 179 -8.55 2.37 -4.27
CA ARG A 179 -9.80 2.34 -3.47
C ARG A 179 -10.47 3.72 -3.47
N GLN A 180 -9.66 4.77 -3.28
CA GLN A 180 -10.07 6.17 -3.30
C GLN A 180 -10.70 6.55 -4.63
N SER A 181 -10.11 6.13 -5.75
CA SER A 181 -10.65 6.42 -7.08
C SER A 181 -12.04 5.80 -7.29
N LYS A 182 -12.30 4.61 -6.73
CA LYS A 182 -13.61 3.94 -6.80
C LYS A 182 -14.67 4.79 -6.11
N LEU A 183 -14.42 5.20 -4.86
CA LEU A 183 -15.34 6.05 -4.12
C LEU A 183 -15.50 7.43 -4.79
N LYS A 184 -14.40 8.08 -5.21
CA LYS A 184 -14.45 9.36 -5.94
C LYS A 184 -15.29 9.26 -7.23
N ASN A 185 -15.15 8.16 -7.98
CA ASN A 185 -15.94 7.94 -9.19
C ASN A 185 -17.42 7.77 -8.87
N LEU A 186 -17.78 7.01 -7.83
CA LEU A 186 -19.17 6.85 -7.40
C LEU A 186 -19.79 8.20 -6.99
N LEU A 187 -19.12 8.96 -6.11
CA LEU A 187 -19.61 10.26 -5.67
C LEU A 187 -19.72 11.27 -6.81
N LYS A 188 -18.73 11.31 -7.72
CA LYS A 188 -18.77 12.16 -8.91
C LYS A 188 -19.87 11.74 -9.89
N HIS A 189 -20.15 10.45 -10.01
CA HIS A 189 -21.23 9.93 -10.83
C HIS A 189 -22.60 10.35 -10.31
N CYS A 190 -22.71 10.60 -9.00
CA CYS A 190 -23.91 11.11 -8.33
C CYS A 190 -23.93 12.63 -8.15
N SER A 191 -23.21 13.37 -8.98
CA SER A 191 -23.32 14.83 -9.01
C SER A 191 -24.48 15.27 -9.92
N CYS A 192 -25.71 14.91 -9.54
CA CYS A 192 -26.92 15.14 -10.34
C CYS A 192 -27.60 16.51 -10.10
N GLY A 193 -27.03 17.37 -9.27
CA GLY A 193 -27.53 18.73 -9.05
C GLY A 193 -27.27 19.67 -10.23
N GLN A 194 -27.77 20.91 -10.13
CA GLN A 194 -27.58 21.93 -11.16
C GLN A 194 -26.07 22.17 -11.40
N ASN A 195 -25.65 22.18 -12.66
CA ASN A 195 -24.22 22.30 -13.06
C ASN A 195 -23.32 21.14 -12.58
N ASN A 196 -23.86 19.93 -12.44
CA ASN A 196 -23.14 18.76 -11.93
C ASN A 196 -22.62 18.96 -10.51
N THR A 197 -23.42 19.56 -9.63
CA THR A 197 -23.07 19.70 -8.21
C THR A 197 -23.51 18.45 -7.43
N PRO A 198 -22.75 18.04 -6.40
CA PRO A 198 -23.20 17.04 -5.44
C PRO A 198 -24.50 17.50 -4.75
N LEU A 199 -25.42 16.58 -4.52
CA LEU A 199 -26.62 16.81 -3.70
C LEU A 199 -26.46 16.08 -2.36
N PRO A 200 -26.92 16.66 -1.23
CA PRO A 200 -26.91 15.96 0.05
C PRO A 200 -27.66 14.63 -0.01
N ASP A 201 -27.09 13.60 0.61
CA ASP A 201 -27.65 12.25 0.68
C ASP A 201 -27.95 11.57 -0.67
N HIS A 202 -27.42 12.12 -1.78
CA HIS A 202 -27.56 11.60 -3.13
C HIS A 202 -26.33 10.79 -3.54
N HIS A 203 -26.16 9.64 -2.91
CA HIS A 203 -25.04 8.72 -3.07
C HIS A 203 -25.45 7.36 -2.48
N PRO A 204 -24.72 6.26 -2.73
CA PRO A 204 -25.10 4.96 -2.18
C PRO A 204 -24.93 4.96 -0.66
N GLY A 205 -25.57 4.01 0.02
CA GLY A 205 -25.51 3.87 1.47
C GLY A 205 -24.15 3.40 1.97
N ALA A 206 -23.52 2.45 1.27
CA ALA A 206 -22.19 1.94 1.57
C ALA A 206 -21.50 1.37 0.32
N LEU A 207 -20.19 1.15 0.42
CA LEU A 207 -19.37 0.47 -0.57
C LEU A 207 -18.73 -0.78 0.03
N VAL A 208 -18.96 -1.94 -0.58
CA VAL A 208 -18.30 -3.20 -0.26
C VAL A 208 -17.25 -3.48 -1.32
N LEU A 209 -16.02 -3.75 -0.89
CA LEU A 209 -14.89 -4.08 -1.77
C LEU A 209 -14.51 -5.55 -1.61
N TYR A 210 -14.23 -6.25 -2.71
CA TYR A 210 -13.71 -7.62 -2.64
C TYR A 210 -12.59 -7.89 -3.65
N PRO A 211 -11.60 -8.73 -3.31
CA PRO A 211 -10.53 -9.10 -4.21
C PRO A 211 -10.99 -10.22 -5.16
N ASP A 212 -11.52 -9.89 -6.34
CA ASP A 212 -12.01 -10.91 -7.27
C ASP A 212 -10.91 -11.94 -7.61
N PRO A 213 -11.17 -13.25 -7.55
CA PRO A 213 -10.17 -14.28 -7.80
C PRO A 213 -9.60 -14.19 -9.23
N HIS A 214 -10.33 -13.62 -10.19
CA HIS A 214 -9.77 -13.35 -11.51
C HIS A 214 -8.56 -12.39 -11.47
N ASP A 215 -8.49 -11.51 -10.47
CA ASP A 215 -7.39 -10.55 -10.30
C ASP A 215 -6.36 -11.03 -9.28
N PHE A 216 -6.81 -11.73 -8.23
CA PHE A 216 -5.99 -12.04 -7.04
C PHE A 216 -5.67 -13.54 -6.87
N ALA A 217 -6.25 -14.43 -7.67
CA ALA A 217 -6.03 -15.87 -7.64
C ALA A 217 -5.97 -16.47 -9.06
N VAL A 218 -5.26 -15.79 -9.98
CA VAL A 218 -5.21 -16.09 -11.43
C VAL A 218 -4.86 -17.55 -11.77
N ASP A 219 -3.97 -18.18 -10.99
CA ASP A 219 -3.50 -19.54 -11.21
C ASP A 219 -4.36 -20.60 -10.47
N ASP A 220 -5.44 -20.20 -9.80
CA ASP A 220 -6.33 -21.00 -8.92
C ASP A 220 -5.65 -21.73 -7.75
N ILE A 221 -4.32 -21.67 -7.64
CA ILE A 221 -3.54 -22.19 -6.50
C ILE A 221 -3.32 -21.06 -5.50
N VAL A 222 -4.04 -21.14 -4.38
CA VAL A 222 -4.04 -20.15 -3.30
C VAL A 222 -3.13 -20.56 -2.15
N TYR A 223 -2.78 -19.62 -1.28
CA TYR A 223 -2.03 -19.90 -0.05
C TYR A 223 -2.75 -20.97 0.80
N PRO A 224 -2.03 -21.95 1.41
CA PRO A 224 -0.57 -22.07 1.49
C PRO A 224 0.11 -22.77 0.31
N ASP A 225 -0.67 -23.38 -0.60
CA ASP A 225 -0.12 -24.20 -1.69
C ASP A 225 0.36 -23.37 -2.89
N GLY A 226 -0.01 -22.09 -2.95
CA GLY A 226 0.38 -21.15 -4.00
C GLY A 226 0.34 -19.69 -3.56
N LYS A 227 0.58 -18.79 -4.53
CA LYS A 227 0.64 -17.33 -4.31
C LYS A 227 -0.73 -16.64 -4.41
N GLY A 228 -1.77 -17.35 -4.86
CA GLY A 228 -3.11 -16.78 -4.98
C GLY A 228 -3.66 -16.41 -3.59
N LEU A 229 -4.42 -15.33 -3.54
CA LEU A 229 -5.09 -14.91 -2.31
C LEU A 229 -6.18 -15.95 -1.94
N PRO A 230 -6.27 -16.43 -0.68
CA PRO A 230 -7.37 -17.27 -0.23
C PRO A 230 -8.73 -16.57 -0.26
N GLY A 231 -9.81 -17.34 -0.37
CA GLY A 231 -11.16 -16.77 -0.56
C GLY A 231 -11.79 -16.14 0.67
N ASP A 232 -11.29 -16.49 1.83
CA ASP A 232 -11.62 -15.94 3.14
C ASP A 232 -10.68 -14.79 3.55
N ALA A 233 -9.79 -14.31 2.66
CA ALA A 233 -8.85 -13.23 2.95
C ALA A 233 -9.34 -11.88 2.40
N PRO A 234 -10.09 -11.08 3.19
CA PRO A 234 -10.35 -9.68 2.84
C PRO A 234 -9.06 -8.86 2.89
N VAL A 235 -9.02 -7.77 2.10
CA VAL A 235 -7.80 -6.96 1.96
C VAL A 235 -7.92 -5.64 2.71
N PHE A 236 -7.01 -5.42 3.65
CA PHE A 236 -6.81 -4.15 4.36
C PHE A 236 -6.43 -3.01 3.38
N GLY A 237 -6.41 -1.78 3.87
CA GLY A 237 -5.97 -0.64 3.09
C GLY A 237 -6.47 0.67 3.66
N HIS A 238 -6.03 1.78 3.07
CA HIS A 238 -6.48 3.11 3.42
C HIS A 238 -7.36 3.75 2.34
N MET A 239 -8.18 4.70 2.79
CA MET A 239 -9.16 5.42 2.00
C MET A 239 -9.00 6.94 2.15
N ASN A 240 -7.81 7.46 2.50
CA ASN A 240 -7.61 8.90 2.70
C ASN A 240 -8.14 9.70 1.49
N MET A 241 -9.18 10.51 1.71
CA MET A 241 -9.89 11.19 0.63
C MET A 241 -9.33 12.58 0.33
N LYS A 242 -8.62 13.19 1.29
CA LYS A 242 -8.31 14.61 1.33
C LYS A 242 -7.18 15.02 0.39
N TYR A 243 -6.08 14.27 0.38
CA TYR A 243 -4.92 14.58 -0.46
C TYR A 243 -4.48 13.38 -1.28
N SER A 244 -4.30 13.58 -2.59
CA SER A 244 -3.97 12.51 -3.52
C SER A 244 -2.54 12.01 -3.46
N GLY A 245 -1.63 12.76 -2.80
CA GLY A 245 -0.26 12.29 -2.50
C GLY A 245 -0.08 11.94 -1.02
N GLY A 246 -1.17 11.64 -0.31
CA GLY A 246 -1.16 11.29 1.11
C GLY A 246 -0.61 12.34 2.09
N GLY A 247 0.12 11.89 3.09
CA GLY A 247 0.50 12.67 4.26
C GLY A 247 -0.61 12.83 5.30
N ASP A 248 -0.26 13.55 6.37
CA ASP A 248 -1.13 13.80 7.50
C ASP A 248 -2.28 14.75 7.11
N SER A 249 -3.50 14.21 7.12
CA SER A 249 -4.73 14.92 6.79
C SER A 249 -5.04 16.09 7.74
N THR A 250 -4.38 16.15 8.89
CA THR A 250 -4.50 17.22 9.88
C THR A 250 -3.45 18.31 9.75
N CYS A 251 -2.36 18.07 8.99
CA CYS A 251 -1.20 18.95 8.82
C CYS A 251 -0.81 19.14 7.34
N ILE A 252 -1.75 19.46 6.45
CA ILE A 252 -1.47 19.51 5.00
C ILE A 252 -0.41 20.57 4.68
N GLY A 253 0.64 20.14 3.98
CA GLY A 253 1.76 21.00 3.57
C GLY A 253 2.76 21.32 4.69
N PHE A 254 2.58 20.77 5.89
CA PHE A 254 3.46 20.98 7.03
C PHE A 254 3.94 19.65 7.62
N PRO A 255 5.08 19.62 8.32
CA PRO A 255 5.51 18.41 9.01
C PRO A 255 4.63 18.18 10.25
N SER A 256 4.31 16.91 10.55
CA SER A 256 3.56 16.50 11.73
C SER A 256 4.32 16.62 13.07
N LEU A 257 4.94 17.77 13.35
CA LEU A 257 5.66 18.06 14.60
C LEU A 257 4.71 18.51 15.73
N PRO A 258 5.05 18.33 17.02
CA PRO A 258 4.14 18.66 18.13
C PRO A 258 3.63 20.11 18.16
N HIS A 259 4.44 21.06 17.67
CA HIS A 259 4.15 22.50 17.73
C HIS A 259 3.51 23.06 16.44
N ILE A 260 3.24 22.20 15.45
CA ILE A 260 2.55 22.59 14.22
C ILE A 260 1.04 22.58 14.44
N TYR A 261 0.36 23.57 13.86
CA TYR A 261 -1.09 23.68 13.91
C TYR A 261 -1.75 22.47 13.23
N ARG A 262 -2.74 21.88 13.89
CA ARG A 262 -3.51 20.74 13.39
C ARG A 262 -4.97 21.09 13.32
N THR A 263 -5.67 20.52 12.34
CA THR A 263 -7.12 20.35 12.49
C THR A 263 -7.34 19.17 13.43
N ASP A 264 -7.94 19.40 14.60
CA ASP A 264 -8.06 18.38 15.67
C ASP A 264 -8.86 17.12 15.28
N THR A 265 -9.52 17.08 14.12
CA THR A 265 -10.39 15.98 13.71
C THR A 265 -10.23 15.60 12.24
N LEU A 266 -10.26 14.28 11.96
CA LEU A 266 -10.52 13.76 10.62
C LEU A 266 -12.03 13.90 10.32
N VAL A 267 -12.38 14.73 9.34
CA VAL A 267 -13.78 15.07 9.03
C VAL A 267 -14.37 14.10 8.00
N GLN A 268 -15.61 13.64 8.23
CA GLN A 268 -16.39 12.82 7.29
C GLN A 268 -16.69 13.59 5.99
N GLY A 269 -16.41 12.96 4.85
CA GLY A 269 -16.55 13.59 3.53
C GLY A 269 -15.40 14.52 3.15
N ASP A 270 -14.37 14.65 4.00
CA ASP A 270 -13.11 15.35 3.71
C ASP A 270 -11.93 14.39 3.81
N ALA A 271 -11.45 14.10 5.03
CA ALA A 271 -10.38 13.13 5.27
C ALA A 271 -10.91 11.69 5.34
N LEU A 272 -12.03 11.50 6.05
CA LEU A 272 -12.73 10.21 6.08
C LEU A 272 -13.67 10.09 4.88
N THR A 273 -13.99 8.86 4.51
CA THR A 273 -14.95 8.58 3.44
C THR A 273 -16.31 9.21 3.74
N GLN A 274 -17.08 9.52 2.70
CA GLN A 274 -18.42 10.09 2.87
C GLN A 274 -19.45 9.03 3.30
N ILE A 275 -19.21 7.77 2.93
CA ILE A 275 -20.05 6.61 3.21
C ILE A 275 -19.20 5.48 3.81
N PRO A 276 -19.79 4.57 4.60
CA PRO A 276 -19.11 3.39 5.08
C PRO A 276 -18.54 2.56 3.92
N VAL A 277 -17.27 2.20 4.05
CA VAL A 277 -16.55 1.29 3.14
C VAL A 277 -15.99 0.11 3.94
N GLN A 278 -16.30 -1.11 3.51
CA GLN A 278 -15.84 -2.33 4.19
C GLN A 278 -15.36 -3.36 3.17
N PRO A 279 -14.17 -3.97 3.35
CA PRO A 279 -13.74 -5.07 2.50
C PRO A 279 -14.32 -6.40 2.99
N VAL A 280 -14.48 -7.35 2.07
CA VAL A 280 -14.86 -8.74 2.34
C VAL A 280 -14.02 -9.70 1.50
N GLY A 281 -13.89 -10.95 1.93
CA GLY A 281 -13.28 -12.01 1.13
C GLY A 281 -14.12 -12.33 -0.11
N TYR A 282 -13.51 -12.94 -1.12
CA TYR A 282 -14.25 -13.26 -2.34
C TYR A 282 -15.20 -14.47 -2.18
N ASN A 283 -15.01 -15.31 -1.17
CA ASN A 283 -15.99 -16.35 -0.80
C ASN A 283 -17.30 -15.71 -0.33
N ASP A 284 -17.22 -14.68 0.51
CA ASP A 284 -18.39 -13.93 0.98
C ASP A 284 -19.02 -13.12 -0.15
N ALA A 285 -18.20 -12.44 -0.95
CA ALA A 285 -18.69 -11.72 -2.11
C ALA A 285 -19.43 -12.64 -3.08
N LYS A 286 -18.94 -13.86 -3.31
CA LYS A 286 -19.63 -14.85 -4.16
C LYS A 286 -21.05 -15.16 -3.66
N VAL A 287 -21.24 -15.29 -2.35
CA VAL A 287 -22.58 -15.49 -1.75
C VAL A 287 -23.45 -14.26 -2.00
N PHE A 288 -22.94 -13.06 -1.77
CA PHE A 288 -23.72 -11.83 -2.01
C PHE A 288 -24.11 -11.70 -3.48
N LEU A 289 -23.15 -11.84 -4.39
CA LEU A 289 -23.34 -11.67 -5.83
C LEU A 289 -24.32 -12.70 -6.42
N SER A 290 -24.49 -13.88 -5.81
CA SER A 290 -25.47 -14.88 -6.29
C SER A 290 -26.93 -14.47 -6.11
N TYR A 291 -27.22 -13.45 -5.30
CA TYR A 291 -28.56 -12.89 -5.11
C TYR A 291 -28.85 -11.67 -5.98
N LEU A 292 -27.88 -11.24 -6.80
CA LEU A 292 -28.10 -10.20 -7.80
C LEU A 292 -28.96 -10.74 -8.94
N ASN A 293 -29.92 -9.93 -9.35
CA ASN A 293 -30.77 -10.15 -10.52
C ASN A 293 -30.60 -8.96 -11.48
N GLY A 294 -31.57 -8.74 -12.35
CA GLY A 294 -31.54 -7.64 -13.32
C GLY A 294 -30.75 -8.00 -14.57
N PRO A 295 -30.12 -7.03 -15.25
CA PRO A 295 -29.32 -7.28 -16.44
C PRO A 295 -28.09 -8.16 -16.14
N THR A 296 -27.72 -9.01 -17.11
CA THR A 296 -26.48 -9.79 -17.03
C THR A 296 -25.26 -8.87 -17.15
N VAL A 297 -24.16 -9.26 -16.53
CA VAL A 297 -22.86 -8.58 -16.69
C VAL A 297 -22.47 -8.57 -18.18
N PRO A 298 -22.02 -7.42 -18.72
CA PRO A 298 -21.65 -7.29 -20.12
C PRO A 298 -20.28 -7.93 -20.40
N ASP A 299 -20.07 -8.45 -21.60
CA ASP A 299 -18.79 -9.04 -22.04
C ASP A 299 -17.59 -8.09 -21.84
N ASP A 300 -17.81 -6.78 -22.00
CA ASP A 300 -16.81 -5.71 -21.80
C ASP A 300 -16.18 -5.69 -20.39
N TRP A 301 -16.85 -6.27 -19.39
CA TRP A 301 -16.33 -6.36 -18.03
C TRP A 301 -15.36 -7.53 -17.82
N GLY A 302 -15.28 -8.44 -18.80
CA GLY A 302 -14.45 -9.63 -18.74
C GLY A 302 -14.92 -10.60 -17.66
N ALA A 303 -14.05 -11.57 -17.34
CA ALA A 303 -14.34 -12.53 -16.29
C ALA A 303 -14.41 -11.86 -14.90
N CYS A 304 -15.45 -12.22 -14.14
CA CYS A 304 -15.65 -11.84 -12.75
C CYS A 304 -16.59 -12.84 -12.06
N LEU A 305 -16.69 -12.75 -10.73
CA LEU A 305 -17.59 -13.63 -9.95
C LEU A 305 -19.09 -13.37 -10.22
N SER A 306 -19.48 -12.14 -10.54
CA SER A 306 -20.89 -11.79 -10.71
C SER A 306 -21.42 -12.19 -12.08
N THR A 307 -22.65 -12.68 -12.15
CA THR A 307 -23.37 -12.94 -13.40
C THR A 307 -24.35 -11.83 -13.78
N HIS A 308 -24.79 -11.05 -12.79
CA HIS A 308 -25.74 -9.95 -12.96
C HIS A 308 -25.22 -8.67 -12.30
N VAL A 309 -25.76 -7.53 -12.73
CA VAL A 309 -25.37 -6.21 -12.17
C VAL A 309 -26.26 -5.78 -11.01
N GLY A 310 -27.37 -6.46 -10.76
CA GLY A 310 -28.35 -6.08 -9.75
C GLY A 310 -29.51 -5.25 -10.32
N PRO A 311 -30.45 -4.81 -9.47
CA PRO A 311 -30.47 -4.98 -8.01
C PRO A 311 -30.59 -6.43 -7.49
N SER A 312 -30.33 -6.62 -6.20
CA SER A 312 -30.66 -7.85 -5.49
C SER A 312 -32.18 -8.11 -5.45
N SER A 313 -32.59 -9.38 -5.29
CA SER A 313 -34.01 -9.74 -5.12
C SER A 313 -34.27 -10.31 -3.73
N ASN A 314 -35.32 -9.84 -3.06
CA ASN A 314 -35.81 -10.37 -1.77
C ASN A 314 -34.76 -10.49 -0.65
N THR A 315 -33.61 -9.85 -0.81
CA THR A 315 -32.47 -9.92 0.09
C THR A 315 -31.75 -8.59 0.10
N PHE A 316 -31.37 -8.15 1.30
CA PHE A 316 -30.68 -6.88 1.53
C PHE A 316 -29.32 -7.15 2.19
N LEU A 317 -28.38 -6.22 1.97
CA LEU A 317 -27.15 -6.18 2.74
C LEU A 317 -27.31 -5.20 3.90
N ARG A 318 -26.75 -5.56 5.04
CA ARG A 318 -26.52 -4.67 6.19
C ARG A 318 -25.02 -4.51 6.38
N VAL A 319 -24.53 -3.28 6.27
CA VAL A 319 -23.13 -2.92 6.45
C VAL A 319 -23.02 -2.03 7.67
N ILE A 320 -22.22 -2.45 8.65
CA ILE A 320 -21.95 -1.67 9.86
C ILE A 320 -20.44 -1.48 9.98
N VAL A 321 -19.98 -0.23 9.92
CA VAL A 321 -18.58 0.14 10.12
C VAL A 321 -18.46 0.88 11.45
N ARG A 322 -17.50 0.43 12.27
CA ARG A 322 -17.26 0.88 13.65
C ARG A 322 -15.78 1.23 13.86
N ASN A 323 -15.17 1.80 12.82
CA ASN A 323 -13.80 2.29 12.88
C ASN A 323 -13.64 3.41 13.92
N GLU A 324 -12.45 3.52 14.48
CA GLU A 324 -12.12 4.55 15.45
C GLU A 324 -11.08 5.52 14.88
N VAL A 325 -11.10 6.75 15.38
CA VAL A 325 -10.01 7.70 15.15
C VAL A 325 -9.33 7.91 16.49
N SER A 326 -8.00 7.88 16.50
CA SER A 326 -7.22 8.15 17.70
C SER A 326 -7.65 9.48 18.34
N LYS A 327 -7.92 9.44 19.65
CA LYS A 327 -8.36 10.63 20.40
C LYS A 327 -7.28 11.70 20.50
N ASN A 328 -6.02 11.28 20.49
CA ASN A 328 -4.85 12.13 20.50
C ASN A 328 -3.91 11.68 19.38
N PRO A 329 -3.09 12.59 18.82
CA PRO A 329 -2.05 12.21 17.87
C PRO A 329 -1.16 11.08 18.42
N VAL A 330 -1.01 10.04 17.61
CA VAL A 330 -0.21 8.85 17.90
C VAL A 330 1.23 9.12 17.45
N ARG A 331 2.18 8.63 18.25
CA ARG A 331 3.60 8.77 17.95
C ARG A 331 4.05 7.72 16.94
N LEU A 332 4.63 8.18 15.85
CA LEU A 332 5.27 7.39 14.80
C LEU A 332 6.76 7.74 14.74
N CYS A 333 7.57 6.89 14.11
CA CYS A 333 9.02 7.07 14.11
C CYS A 333 9.68 6.66 12.80
N ASN A 334 10.28 7.62 12.08
CA ASN A 334 11.22 7.30 11.00
C ASN A 334 12.64 7.09 11.56
N ILE A 335 13.43 6.26 10.88
CA ILE A 335 14.87 6.12 11.12
C ILE A 335 15.64 6.60 9.89
N ILE A 336 16.54 7.56 10.08
CA ILE A 336 17.31 8.21 9.01
C ILE A 336 18.81 7.97 9.24
N GLY A 337 19.44 7.24 8.34
CA GLY A 337 20.87 6.97 8.34
C GLY A 337 21.55 7.92 7.37
N VAL A 338 22.53 8.70 7.83
CA VAL A 338 23.26 9.64 6.99
C VAL A 338 24.74 9.27 6.96
N MET A 339 25.23 9.00 5.75
CA MET A 339 26.64 8.79 5.46
C MET A 339 27.17 9.98 4.67
N PRO A 340 27.91 10.91 5.31
CA PRO A 340 28.38 12.11 4.65
C PRO A 340 29.27 11.82 3.44
N GLY A 341 29.06 12.60 2.39
CA GLY A 341 29.95 12.62 1.23
C GLY A 341 31.33 13.18 1.60
N GLU A 342 32.34 12.75 0.85
CA GLU A 342 33.69 13.25 0.99
C GLU A 342 33.76 14.74 0.64
N ASN A 343 34.17 15.55 1.62
CA ASN A 343 34.43 16.97 1.47
C ASN A 343 35.93 17.23 1.42
N THR A 344 36.47 17.34 0.21
CA THR A 344 37.89 17.62 -0.05
C THR A 344 38.02 18.86 -0.92
N SER A 345 39.24 19.40 -1.05
CA SER A 345 39.51 20.52 -1.96
C SER A 345 39.16 20.23 -3.44
N THR A 346 38.95 18.96 -3.79
CA THR A 346 38.61 18.49 -5.14
C THR A 346 37.23 17.81 -5.23
N SER A 347 36.51 17.67 -4.11
CA SER A 347 35.17 17.06 -4.03
C SER A 347 34.26 17.93 -3.17
N THR A 348 33.35 18.66 -3.82
CA THR A 348 32.46 19.62 -3.15
C THR A 348 31.00 19.19 -3.11
N GLU A 349 30.66 17.96 -3.50
CA GLU A 349 29.27 17.50 -3.61
C GLU A 349 28.76 16.77 -2.34
N SER A 350 29.44 16.97 -1.20
CA SER A 350 29.01 16.41 0.09
C SER A 350 27.63 16.91 0.54
N ASP A 351 27.16 18.02 0.00
CA ASP A 351 25.83 18.59 0.22
C ASP A 351 24.76 18.05 -0.74
N HIS A 352 25.09 17.13 -1.66
CA HIS A 352 24.13 16.50 -2.56
C HIS A 352 23.74 15.10 -2.05
N TYR A 353 22.47 14.72 -2.20
CA TYR A 353 21.87 13.56 -1.54
C TYR A 353 21.47 12.46 -2.52
N VAL A 354 21.94 11.25 -2.27
CA VAL A 354 21.40 10.01 -2.85
C VAL A 354 20.58 9.34 -1.75
N ILE A 355 19.26 9.32 -1.92
CA ILE A 355 18.32 8.86 -0.90
C ILE A 355 17.79 7.48 -1.31
N MET A 356 17.69 6.55 -0.37
CA MET A 356 16.99 5.29 -0.56
C MET A 356 16.05 5.05 0.62
N GLY A 357 14.80 4.69 0.32
CA GLY A 357 13.76 4.53 1.33
C GLY A 357 12.99 3.22 1.23
N ASN A 358 12.51 2.76 2.38
CA ASN A 358 11.54 1.70 2.52
C ASN A 358 10.65 1.98 3.74
N HIS A 359 9.36 1.67 3.70
CA HIS A 359 8.56 1.71 4.93
C HIS A 359 8.75 0.45 5.76
N HIS A 360 8.49 0.52 7.07
CA HIS A 360 8.59 -0.64 7.94
C HIS A 360 7.24 -1.08 8.51
N ASP A 361 6.21 -0.22 8.47
CA ASP A 361 4.88 -0.54 8.94
C ASP A 361 4.12 -1.44 7.97
N ALA A 362 3.34 -2.38 8.50
CA ALA A 362 2.49 -3.28 7.72
C ALA A 362 1.09 -3.44 8.34
N TRP A 363 0.07 -3.71 7.53
CA TRP A 363 -1.28 -4.04 8.05
C TRP A 363 -1.30 -5.24 8.99
N VAL A 364 -0.47 -6.25 8.70
CA VAL A 364 -0.36 -7.49 9.48
C VAL A 364 1.13 -7.79 9.71
N GLN A 365 1.67 -8.92 9.22
CA GLN A 365 3.09 -9.28 9.39
C GLN A 365 3.98 -8.77 8.26
N GLY A 366 3.41 -8.47 7.10
CA GLY A 366 4.10 -7.74 6.03
C GLY A 366 5.28 -8.43 5.36
N ALA A 367 5.28 -9.76 5.19
CA ALA A 367 6.40 -10.49 4.58
C ALA A 367 6.80 -9.98 3.17
N CYS A 368 5.80 -9.65 2.35
CA CYS A 368 6.02 -9.00 1.06
C CYS A 368 6.09 -7.47 1.26
N ASP A 369 5.02 -6.93 1.84
CA ASP A 369 4.75 -5.51 2.01
C ASP A 369 4.82 -5.12 3.49
N PRO A 370 5.91 -4.48 3.97
CA PRO A 370 7.13 -4.05 3.25
C PRO A 370 8.37 -4.90 3.52
N GLY A 371 8.23 -6.04 4.19
CA GLY A 371 9.33 -6.86 4.70
C GLY A 371 10.38 -7.21 3.64
N SER A 372 9.94 -7.51 2.41
CA SER A 372 10.83 -7.80 1.29
C SER A 372 11.72 -6.62 0.90
N GLY A 373 11.24 -5.40 1.09
CA GLY A 373 12.02 -4.17 0.93
C GLY A 373 12.92 -3.87 2.11
N MET A 374 12.42 -4.10 3.33
CA MET A 374 13.15 -3.82 4.57
C MET A 374 14.42 -4.65 4.68
N ILE A 375 14.38 -5.92 4.28
CA ILE A 375 15.58 -6.77 4.28
C ILE A 375 16.64 -6.27 3.30
N ILE A 376 16.25 -5.70 2.15
CA ILE A 376 17.17 -5.10 1.18
C ILE A 376 17.77 -3.82 1.74
N LEU A 377 16.95 -2.95 2.35
CA LEU A 377 17.42 -1.73 2.99
C LEU A 377 18.44 -2.04 4.11
N GLN A 378 18.15 -3.03 4.96
CA GLN A 378 19.07 -3.47 6.02
C GLN A 378 20.37 -4.05 5.48
N GLN A 379 20.30 -4.88 4.43
CA GLN A 379 21.51 -5.47 3.85
C GLN A 379 22.42 -4.40 3.24
N ILE A 380 21.84 -3.41 2.57
CA ILE A 380 22.57 -2.25 2.04
C ILE A 380 23.17 -1.43 3.18
N ALA A 381 22.41 -1.19 4.25
CA ALA A 381 22.89 -0.47 5.41
C ALA A 381 24.11 -1.16 6.05
N GLN A 382 24.05 -2.48 6.26
CA GLN A 382 25.16 -3.26 6.79
C GLN A 382 26.41 -3.13 5.90
N ILE A 383 26.26 -3.40 4.60
CA ILE A 383 27.39 -3.43 3.66
C ILE A 383 28.05 -2.04 3.56
N LEU A 384 27.26 -0.97 3.48
CA LEU A 384 27.78 0.39 3.39
C LEU A 384 28.42 0.84 4.70
N GLY A 385 27.79 0.55 5.85
CA GLY A 385 28.35 0.87 7.17
C GLY A 385 29.73 0.25 7.38
N GLU A 386 29.85 -1.06 7.12
CA GLU A 386 31.14 -1.76 7.16
C GLU A 386 32.15 -1.17 6.18
N ALA A 387 31.74 -0.86 4.95
CA ALA A 387 32.63 -0.26 3.96
C ALA A 387 33.15 1.10 4.46
N TYR A 388 32.29 1.92 5.05
CA TYR A 388 32.65 3.21 5.62
C TYR A 388 33.65 3.08 6.77
N CYS A 389 33.44 2.12 7.68
CA CYS A 389 34.40 1.77 8.73
C CYS A 389 35.77 1.36 8.14
N ASN A 390 35.79 0.72 6.97
CA ASN A 390 36.99 0.31 6.24
C ASN A 390 37.57 1.40 5.30
N GLY A 391 37.11 2.64 5.43
CA GLY A 391 37.69 3.80 4.73
C GLY A 391 37.01 4.18 3.42
N PHE A 392 35.93 3.49 3.00
CA PHE A 392 35.11 3.97 1.88
C PHE A 392 34.47 5.31 2.23
N ARG A 393 34.54 6.28 1.30
CA ARG A 393 33.84 7.55 1.41
C ARG A 393 33.05 7.79 0.12
N PRO A 394 31.72 7.99 0.19
CA PRO A 394 30.96 8.29 -1.02
C PRO A 394 31.26 9.72 -1.47
N ARG A 395 31.14 10.01 -2.77
CA ARG A 395 31.33 11.38 -3.30
C ARG A 395 30.22 12.33 -2.85
N ARG A 396 29.00 11.82 -2.80
CA ARG A 396 27.78 12.51 -2.36
C ARG A 396 27.29 11.87 -1.08
N THR A 397 26.50 12.59 -0.29
CA THR A 397 25.92 12.04 0.93
C THR A 397 24.88 10.98 0.58
N ILE A 398 24.97 9.82 1.24
CA ILE A 398 23.98 8.74 1.13
C ILE A 398 23.03 8.86 2.32
N ILE A 399 21.73 8.86 2.07
CA ILE A 399 20.69 8.88 3.09
C ILE A 399 19.85 7.61 2.94
N LEU A 400 19.80 6.78 3.99
CA LEU A 400 18.86 5.66 4.08
C LEU A 400 17.70 6.02 5.00
N CYS A 401 16.50 5.64 4.60
CA CYS A 401 15.29 5.99 5.32
C CYS A 401 14.40 4.76 5.55
N SER A 402 14.09 4.50 6.82
CA SER A 402 13.01 3.60 7.21
C SER A 402 11.79 4.43 7.61
N TRP A 403 10.72 4.35 6.82
CA TRP A 403 9.52 5.16 6.97
C TRP A 403 8.43 4.47 7.80
N ASP A 404 7.79 5.22 8.68
CA ASP A 404 6.58 4.79 9.39
C ASP A 404 5.34 5.40 8.73
N GLY A 405 4.16 4.78 8.87
CA GLY A 405 2.90 5.35 8.39
C GLY A 405 2.66 5.30 6.89
N GLU A 406 3.34 4.45 6.13
CA GLU A 406 3.10 4.33 4.68
C GLU A 406 1.69 3.82 4.40
N GLU A 407 1.30 2.75 5.08
CA GLU A 407 0.03 2.07 4.84
C GLU A 407 -1.16 2.97 5.18
N PHE A 408 -0.93 3.93 6.08
CA PHE A 408 -1.90 4.93 6.54
C PHE A 408 -1.83 6.24 5.76
N SER A 409 -1.34 6.20 4.52
CA SER A 409 -1.25 7.30 3.55
C SER A 409 0.12 8.00 3.53
N VAL A 410 1.23 7.27 3.36
CA VAL A 410 2.60 7.81 3.15
C VAL A 410 3.01 8.87 4.18
N LEU A 411 2.65 8.67 5.45
CA LEU A 411 2.76 9.69 6.49
C LEU A 411 4.21 10.06 6.80
N GLY A 412 5.09 9.08 7.01
CA GLY A 412 6.48 9.31 7.44
C GLY A 412 7.36 9.92 6.37
N SER A 413 7.28 9.45 5.13
CA SER A 413 8.01 10.03 4.01
C SER A 413 7.53 11.45 3.70
N THR A 414 6.21 11.69 3.75
CA THR A 414 5.64 13.03 3.56
C THR A 414 6.05 13.98 4.69
N HIS A 415 6.06 13.51 5.94
CA HIS A 415 6.57 14.27 7.08
C HIS A 415 8.03 14.71 6.85
N PHE A 416 8.89 13.78 6.41
CA PHE A 416 10.29 14.06 6.10
C PHE A 416 10.44 15.12 5.00
N VAL A 417 9.66 15.00 3.92
CA VAL A 417 9.67 15.99 2.83
C VAL A 417 9.25 17.38 3.34
N HIS A 418 8.13 17.49 4.06
CA HIS A 418 7.67 18.79 4.57
C HIS A 418 8.64 19.41 5.60
N LYS A 419 9.40 18.60 6.34
CA LYS A 419 10.40 19.10 7.30
C LYS A 419 11.61 19.76 6.62
N SER A 420 11.99 19.26 5.44
CA SER A 420 13.24 19.66 4.74
C SER A 420 13.02 20.01 3.27
N GLU A 421 11.84 20.51 2.90
CA GLU A 421 11.41 20.66 1.50
C GLU A 421 12.42 21.46 0.64
N TYR A 422 12.78 22.68 1.07
CA TYR A 422 13.71 23.53 0.34
C TYR A 422 15.10 22.90 0.17
N GLU A 423 15.54 22.18 1.19
CA GLU A 423 16.83 21.50 1.18
C GLU A 423 16.80 20.33 0.18
N LEU A 424 15.78 19.48 0.28
CA LEU A 424 15.61 18.33 -0.61
C LEU A 424 15.44 18.75 -2.07
N LEU A 425 14.68 19.82 -2.34
CA LEU A 425 14.52 20.38 -3.69
C LEU A 425 15.85 20.85 -4.30
N SER A 426 16.77 21.36 -3.47
CA SER A 426 18.03 21.94 -3.94
C SER A 426 19.18 20.94 -4.00
N ARG A 427 19.10 19.84 -3.23
CA ARG A 427 20.23 18.95 -2.96
C ARG A 427 19.99 17.49 -3.30
N SER A 428 18.74 17.05 -3.42
CA SER A 428 18.45 15.64 -3.74
C SER A 428 18.76 15.37 -5.20
N VAL A 429 19.62 14.38 -5.43
CA VAL A 429 19.98 13.90 -6.77
C VAL A 429 19.03 12.80 -7.18
N VAL A 430 18.72 11.86 -6.29
CA VAL A 430 17.81 10.75 -6.61
C VAL A 430 17.22 10.21 -5.33
N TYR A 431 15.98 9.74 -5.42
CA TYR A 431 15.37 8.87 -4.43
C TYR A 431 15.15 7.48 -5.04
N ILE A 432 15.51 6.43 -4.32
CA ILE A 432 15.34 5.04 -4.74
C ILE A 432 14.36 4.39 -3.77
N ASN A 433 13.22 3.93 -4.28
CA ASN A 433 12.23 3.22 -3.47
C ASN A 433 12.43 1.72 -3.56
N SER A 434 12.33 1.01 -2.43
CA SER A 434 12.44 -0.44 -2.38
C SER A 434 11.29 -1.13 -1.63
N ASP A 435 10.10 -0.53 -1.62
CA ASP A 435 8.86 -0.99 -0.95
C ASP A 435 8.61 -2.52 -1.07
N CYS A 436 8.07 -2.99 -2.19
CA CYS A 436 7.74 -4.41 -2.40
C CYS A 436 8.47 -5.00 -3.63
N PRO A 437 9.79 -5.17 -3.58
CA PRO A 437 10.59 -5.61 -4.73
C PRO A 437 10.34 -7.08 -5.08
N ILE A 438 9.87 -7.89 -4.13
CA ILE A 438 9.69 -9.34 -4.30
C ILE A 438 8.19 -9.70 -4.27
N LYS A 439 7.52 -9.57 -5.42
CA LYS A 439 6.11 -10.02 -5.62
C LYS A 439 6.01 -11.38 -6.34
N GLY A 440 7.15 -11.95 -6.69
CA GLY A 440 7.29 -13.19 -7.46
C GLY A 440 8.67 -13.26 -8.13
N HIS A 441 8.98 -14.38 -8.79
CA HIS A 441 10.32 -14.67 -9.32
C HIS A 441 10.37 -14.77 -10.86
N LYS A 442 9.26 -14.49 -11.57
CA LYS A 442 9.15 -14.78 -13.03
C LYS A 442 9.46 -13.60 -13.94
N LYS A 443 9.17 -12.38 -13.48
CA LYS A 443 9.28 -11.15 -14.28
C LYS A 443 9.83 -10.05 -13.41
N PHE A 444 10.78 -9.30 -13.96
CA PHE A 444 11.24 -8.06 -13.37
C PHE A 444 10.59 -6.86 -14.08
N SER A 445 10.22 -5.85 -13.31
CA SER A 445 9.71 -4.58 -13.82
C SER A 445 10.34 -3.45 -13.03
N ALA A 446 10.87 -2.47 -13.76
CA ALA A 446 11.40 -1.25 -13.19
C ALA A 446 10.61 -0.04 -13.69
N ARG A 447 10.35 0.88 -12.78
CA ARG A 447 9.75 2.19 -13.04
C ARG A 447 10.75 3.26 -12.62
N THR A 448 11.00 4.22 -13.51
CA THR A 448 11.97 5.29 -13.25
C THR A 448 11.70 6.52 -14.11
N ASP A 449 12.28 7.65 -13.72
CA ASP A 449 12.41 8.81 -14.59
C ASP A 449 13.34 8.50 -15.77
N ASN A 450 13.08 9.13 -16.92
CA ASN A 450 13.84 8.95 -18.15
C ASN A 450 15.34 9.21 -17.97
N LEU A 451 15.72 10.14 -17.08
CA LEU A 451 17.12 10.50 -16.79
C LEU A 451 17.93 9.37 -16.16
N LEU A 452 17.27 8.34 -15.60
CA LEU A 452 17.91 7.25 -14.88
C LEU A 452 17.91 5.92 -15.66
N VAL A 453 17.28 5.87 -16.83
CA VAL A 453 17.15 4.63 -17.64
C VAL A 453 18.53 4.05 -17.97
N ASP A 454 19.44 4.86 -18.52
CA ASP A 454 20.78 4.38 -18.88
C ASP A 454 21.58 3.90 -17.66
N SER A 455 21.41 4.58 -16.52
CA SER A 455 22.08 4.19 -15.27
C SER A 455 21.56 2.84 -14.78
N LEU A 456 20.25 2.62 -14.81
CA LEU A 456 19.62 1.36 -14.44
C LEU A 456 20.09 0.21 -15.35
N LEU A 457 20.04 0.40 -16.67
CA LEU A 457 20.48 -0.60 -17.63
C LEU A 457 21.98 -0.91 -17.48
N LYS A 458 22.80 0.10 -17.21
CA LYS A 458 24.23 -0.08 -16.94
C LYS A 458 24.47 -0.89 -15.67
N VAL A 459 23.76 -0.60 -14.58
CA VAL A 459 23.88 -1.35 -13.32
C VAL A 459 23.41 -2.80 -13.48
N ALA A 460 22.33 -3.04 -14.23
CA ALA A 460 21.83 -4.39 -14.51
C ALA A 460 22.88 -5.29 -15.20
N LYS A 461 23.78 -4.71 -16.01
CA LYS A 461 24.91 -5.44 -16.64
C LYS A 461 26.03 -5.80 -15.66
N LEU A 462 26.07 -5.17 -14.49
CA LEU A 462 27.09 -5.42 -13.46
C LEU A 462 26.66 -6.50 -12.45
N VAL A 463 25.36 -6.76 -12.33
CA VAL A 463 24.79 -7.72 -11.40
C VAL A 463 24.73 -9.10 -12.07
N PRO A 464 25.34 -10.16 -11.49
CA PRO A 464 25.18 -11.52 -11.98
C PRO A 464 23.80 -12.07 -11.62
N VAL A 465 23.27 -12.99 -12.43
CA VAL A 465 22.10 -13.81 -12.07
C VAL A 465 22.44 -14.71 -10.87
N ASP A 466 21.46 -15.00 -10.01
CA ASP A 466 21.58 -15.93 -8.88
C ASP A 466 20.58 -17.10 -9.03
N PRO A 467 21.03 -18.38 -9.06
CA PRO A 467 22.43 -18.81 -9.06
C PRO A 467 23.17 -18.36 -10.32
N PRO A 468 24.50 -18.18 -10.27
CA PRO A 468 25.30 -17.76 -11.42
C PRO A 468 25.26 -18.82 -12.52
N ILE A 469 24.41 -18.61 -13.52
CA ILE A 469 24.29 -19.46 -14.71
C ILE A 469 25.09 -18.82 -15.84
N ASN A 470 26.11 -19.51 -16.34
CA ASN A 470 26.88 -19.11 -17.53
C ASN A 470 27.43 -17.66 -17.53
N MET A 471 27.72 -17.09 -16.35
CA MET A 471 28.13 -15.68 -16.19
C MET A 471 27.10 -14.68 -16.74
N GLN A 472 25.84 -15.08 -16.87
CA GLN A 472 24.77 -14.23 -17.36
C GLN A 472 24.57 -13.04 -16.42
N SER A 473 24.40 -11.84 -17.00
CA SER A 473 24.05 -10.65 -16.23
C SER A 473 22.55 -10.57 -16.01
N PHE A 474 22.13 -9.88 -14.96
CA PHE A 474 20.72 -9.60 -14.70
C PHE A 474 20.07 -8.86 -15.88
N TYR A 475 20.83 -8.01 -16.58
CA TYR A 475 20.38 -7.39 -17.84
C TYR A 475 19.96 -8.43 -18.89
N ASP A 476 20.75 -9.47 -19.09
CA ASP A 476 20.47 -10.51 -20.08
C ASP A 476 19.28 -11.37 -19.67
N GLU A 477 19.17 -11.70 -18.38
CA GLU A 477 17.98 -12.40 -17.85
C GLU A 477 16.71 -11.56 -18.01
N TRP A 478 16.78 -10.28 -17.66
CA TRP A 478 15.67 -9.35 -17.81
C TRP A 478 15.22 -9.26 -19.27
N LEU A 479 16.17 -9.08 -20.21
CA LEU A 479 15.88 -9.06 -21.64
C LEU A 479 15.21 -10.36 -22.11
N ASN A 480 15.77 -11.51 -21.72
CA ASN A 480 15.25 -12.82 -22.11
C ASN A 480 13.84 -13.09 -21.53
N SER A 481 13.55 -12.60 -20.32
CA SER A 481 12.24 -12.75 -19.68
C SER A 481 11.10 -12.03 -20.41
N GLN A 482 11.43 -11.04 -21.25
CA GLN A 482 10.45 -10.24 -21.99
C GLN A 482 10.07 -10.84 -23.36
N ASN A 483 10.78 -11.86 -23.85
CA ASN A 483 10.37 -12.75 -24.97
C ASN A 483 9.88 -12.07 -26.28
N ASP A 484 10.34 -10.87 -26.61
CA ASP A 484 9.77 -10.05 -27.70
C ASP A 484 10.76 -9.66 -28.83
N GLY A 485 11.92 -10.33 -28.96
CA GLY A 485 12.91 -9.99 -30.00
C GLY A 485 13.53 -8.60 -29.83
N LEU A 486 13.48 -8.07 -28.61
CA LEU A 486 13.97 -6.75 -28.24
C LEU A 486 15.50 -6.71 -28.22
N TYR A 487 16.06 -5.52 -28.49
CA TYR A 487 17.50 -5.28 -28.39
C TYR A 487 17.93 -4.83 -26.98
N GLU A 488 17.00 -4.29 -26.18
CA GLU A 488 17.23 -3.83 -24.80
C GLU A 488 15.98 -4.06 -23.92
N PRO A 489 16.13 -4.23 -22.58
CA PRO A 489 15.00 -4.38 -21.67
C PRO A 489 14.07 -3.16 -21.67
N VAL A 490 12.76 -3.42 -21.61
CA VAL A 490 11.75 -2.36 -21.49
C VAL A 490 11.73 -1.83 -20.06
N VAL A 491 12.02 -0.54 -19.92
CA VAL A 491 11.87 0.24 -18.69
C VAL A 491 10.59 1.06 -18.78
N ILE A 492 9.77 1.02 -17.72
CA ILE A 492 8.56 1.85 -17.67
C ILE A 492 8.98 3.26 -17.26
N VAL A 493 8.92 4.19 -18.21
CA VAL A 493 9.20 5.60 -17.97
C VAL A 493 7.93 6.28 -17.46
N GLU A 494 7.99 6.84 -16.26
CA GLU A 494 6.91 7.66 -15.71
C GLU A 494 7.29 9.15 -15.86
N SER A 495 6.81 9.79 -16.93
CA SER A 495 7.06 11.22 -17.22
C SER A 495 6.20 12.19 -16.40
N ARG A 496 5.63 11.71 -15.30
CA ARG A 496 4.71 12.52 -14.52
C ARG A 496 5.47 13.28 -13.45
N HIS A 497 5.39 14.60 -13.49
CA HIS A 497 5.57 15.38 -12.28
C HIS A 497 4.42 15.02 -11.31
N LEU A 498 4.66 14.21 -10.27
CA LEU A 498 3.66 13.87 -9.26
C LEU A 498 4.16 13.94 -7.80
N VAL A 499 3.37 14.68 -7.02
CA VAL A 499 2.83 14.34 -5.70
C VAL A 499 3.35 13.05 -5.05
N ALA A 500 4.09 13.22 -3.96
CA ALA A 500 4.35 12.42 -2.74
C ALA A 500 4.27 10.87 -2.72
N ASP A 501 3.52 10.18 -3.59
CA ASP A 501 3.44 8.71 -3.60
C ASP A 501 4.59 8.04 -4.37
N GLN A 502 5.43 8.83 -5.07
CA GLN A 502 6.58 8.32 -5.82
C GLN A 502 7.66 9.41 -5.83
N ILE A 503 8.46 9.52 -4.77
CA ILE A 503 9.57 10.47 -4.76
C ILE A 503 10.59 9.98 -5.79
N ILE A 504 10.65 10.54 -7.00
CA ILE A 504 11.87 10.64 -7.80
C ILE A 504 11.77 11.98 -8.52
N TYR A 505 12.60 12.95 -8.13
CA TYR A 505 12.87 14.09 -9.00
C TYR A 505 14.36 14.37 -9.10
N LEU A 506 14.80 14.41 -10.36
CA LEU A 506 15.88 15.26 -10.83
C LEU A 506 15.20 16.44 -11.53
N LEU A 507 15.31 17.66 -10.97
CA LEU A 507 15.02 18.87 -11.77
C LEU A 507 16.27 19.19 -12.61
N PRO A 508 16.12 19.50 -13.91
CA PRO A 508 17.17 20.15 -14.66
C PRO A 508 17.22 21.63 -14.26
N THR A 509 18.37 22.12 -13.81
CA THR A 509 18.61 23.56 -13.70
C THR A 509 19.20 24.12 -15.00
N ALA A 510 18.54 25.18 -15.47
CA ALA A 510 18.89 26.15 -16.52
C ALA A 510 18.67 25.75 -17.99
#